data_AF-A0A9D4JVL6-F1
#
_entry.id   AF-A0A9D4JVL6-F1
#
_cell.length_a   1.000
_cell.length_b   1.000
_cell.length_c   1.000
_cell.angle_alpha   90.00
_cell.angle_beta   90.00
_cell.angle_gamma   90.00
#
_symmetry.space_group_name_H-M   'P 1'
#
loop_
_entity.id
_entity.type
_entity.pdbx_description
1 polymer ?
#
loop_
_entity_poly.entity_id
_entity_poly.type
_entity_poly.pdbx_seq_one_letter_code
_entity_poly.pdbx_strand_id
1 'polypeptide(L)'
;MIPNNRTSCYNGWTKEYQGYLMGEYHAYQGKGYVCMDKNAEALHTSYANLKGALFYNVEGRCCTLKCPPYIEGAELASVVCSNST
;
A
#
# COMPACT_ATOMS: atom_id res chain seq x y z
N MET A 1 -9.99 1.29 4.36
CA MET A 1 -8.81 0.73 3.67
C MET A 1 -8.79 -0.78 3.85
N ILE A 2 -8.46 -1.54 2.81
CA ILE A 2 -8.30 -3.00 2.82
C ILE A 2 -6.85 -3.33 2.39
N PRO A 3 -5.94 -3.72 3.31
CA PRO A 3 -4.50 -3.87 3.04
C PRO A 3 -4.04 -5.33 2.84
N ASN A 4 -4.81 -6.18 2.15
CA ASN A 4 -4.53 -7.61 1.97
C ASN A 4 -4.40 -8.06 0.51
N ASN A 5 -3.65 -7.28 -0.29
CA ASN A 5 -3.43 -7.54 -1.71
C ASN A 5 -4.74 -7.54 -2.53
N ARG A 6 -5.55 -6.48 -2.38
CA ARG A 6 -6.83 -6.32 -3.08
C ARG A 6 -6.93 -5.00 -3.81
N THR A 7 -7.64 -5.02 -4.93
CA THR A 7 -7.93 -3.88 -5.81
C THR A 7 -9.43 -3.52 -5.86
N SER A 8 -10.27 -4.26 -5.13
CA SER A 8 -11.72 -4.08 -5.11
C SER A 8 -12.28 -4.09 -3.68
N CYS A 9 -13.34 -3.31 -3.46
CA CYS A 9 -14.08 -3.26 -2.20
C CYS A 9 -14.99 -4.48 -2.03
N TYR A 10 -15.50 -4.66 -0.81
CA TYR A 10 -16.60 -5.61 -0.56
C TYR A 10 -17.91 -5.11 -1.19
N ASN A 11 -18.88 -6.01 -1.36
CA ASN A 11 -20.20 -5.63 -1.87
C ASN A 11 -20.85 -4.59 -0.95
N GLY A 12 -21.48 -3.58 -1.55
CA GLY A 12 -22.13 -2.49 -0.82
C GLY A 12 -21.18 -1.39 -0.31
N TRP A 13 -19.92 -1.39 -0.75
CA TRP A 13 -18.96 -0.32 -0.46
C TRP A 13 -18.57 0.41 -1.73
N THR A 14 -18.39 1.72 -1.64
CA THR A 14 -17.94 2.54 -2.76
C THR A 14 -16.41 2.54 -2.79
N LYS A 15 -15.84 2.26 -3.97
CA LYS A 15 -14.39 2.34 -4.17
C LYS A 15 -14.01 3.80 -4.40
N GLU A 16 -13.19 4.33 -3.50
CA GLU A 16 -12.60 5.67 -3.65
C GLU A 16 -11.39 5.58 -4.58
N TYR A 17 -10.41 4.77 -4.21
CA TYR A 17 -9.22 4.53 -5.01
C TYR A 17 -8.53 3.22 -4.66
N GLN A 18 -7.59 2.82 -5.51
CA GLN A 18 -6.73 1.65 -5.29
C GLN A 18 -5.27 2.04 -5.53
N GLY A 19 -4.37 1.29 -4.92
CA GLY A 19 -2.96 1.36 -5.27
C GLY A 19 -2.13 0.39 -4.45
N TYR A 20 -1.03 0.86 -3.91
CA TYR A 20 -0.01 0.02 -3.28
C TYR A 20 0.02 0.24 -1.79
N LEU A 21 0.18 -0.85 -1.03
CA LEU A 21 0.45 -0.78 0.38
C LEU A 21 1.89 -0.31 0.55
N MET A 22 2.06 0.84 1.19
CA MET A 22 3.37 1.43 1.46
C MET A 22 3.57 1.64 2.96
N GLY A 23 4.82 1.67 3.38
CA GLY A 23 5.19 1.92 4.76
C GLY A 23 6.62 2.43 4.90
N GLU A 24 7.12 2.44 6.12
CA GLU A 24 8.49 2.85 6.41
C GLU A 24 9.51 1.78 6.03
N TYR A 25 10.79 2.17 6.06
CA TYR A 25 11.89 1.26 5.82
C TYR A 25 11.82 0.04 6.76
N HIS A 26 12.06 -1.15 6.21
CA HIS A 26 11.79 -2.40 6.92
C HIS A 26 12.63 -2.60 8.21
N ALA A 27 13.72 -1.86 8.41
CA ALA A 27 14.52 -1.92 9.63
C ALA A 27 14.01 -1.02 10.77
N TYR A 28 13.06 -0.11 10.51
CA TYR A 28 12.52 0.79 11.54
C TYR A 28 11.40 0.14 12.37
N GLN A 29 11.28 0.55 13.63
CA GLN A 29 10.27 0.08 14.59
C GLN A 29 9.03 0.99 14.55
N GLY A 30 7.83 0.44 14.74
CA GLY A 30 6.59 1.24 14.77
C GLY A 30 5.97 1.57 13.41
N LYS A 31 6.13 0.66 12.43
CA LYS A 31 5.73 0.86 11.04
C LYS A 31 4.24 1.13 10.89
N GLY A 32 3.90 2.32 10.40
CA GLY A 32 2.58 2.61 9.83
C GLY A 32 2.48 2.09 8.40
N TYR A 33 1.29 1.66 8.01
CA TYR A 33 0.97 1.32 6.62
C TYR A 33 -0.08 2.26 6.07
N VAL A 34 0.14 2.71 4.84
CA VAL A 34 -0.79 3.56 4.09
C VAL A 34 -1.12 2.93 2.74
N CYS A 35 -2.31 3.20 2.24
CA CYS A 35 -2.67 2.92 0.85
C CYS A 35 -2.26 4.13 0.02
N MET A 36 -1.21 4.00 -0.78
CA MET A 36 -0.83 5.03 -1.74
C MET A 36 -1.58 4.81 -3.05
N ASP A 37 -2.15 5.87 -3.63
CA ASP A 37 -2.83 5.77 -4.94
C ASP A 37 -1.86 5.24 -6.01
N LYS A 38 -2.37 4.39 -6.92
CA LYS A 38 -1.57 3.83 -8.02
C LYS A 38 -0.97 4.89 -8.96
N ASN A 39 -1.59 6.06 -9.01
CA ASN A 39 -1.21 7.21 -9.82
C ASN A 39 -0.70 8.36 -8.94
N ALA A 40 -0.16 8.05 -7.74
CA ALA A 40 0.42 9.08 -6.87
C ALA A 40 1.54 9.84 -7.60
N GLU A 41 1.46 11.17 -7.56
CA GLU A 41 2.44 12.06 -8.17
C GLU A 41 3.28 12.76 -7.10
N ALA A 42 4.55 12.99 -7.40
CA ALA A 42 5.41 13.81 -6.57
C ALA A 42 5.10 15.31 -6.80
N LEU A 43 5.01 16.08 -5.71
CA LEU A 43 4.94 17.53 -5.80
C LEU A 43 6.25 18.07 -6.40
N HIS A 44 6.15 18.87 -7.46
CA HIS A 44 7.29 19.41 -8.22
C HIS A 44 8.13 20.47 -7.47
N THR A 45 7.79 20.79 -6.23
CA THR A 45 8.38 21.93 -5.50
C THR A 45 9.77 21.65 -4.92
N SER A 46 10.15 20.38 -4.69
CA SER A 46 11.48 20.00 -4.24
C SER A 46 11.75 18.50 -4.40
N TYR A 47 12.89 18.15 -5.00
CA TYR A 47 13.40 16.77 -5.10
C TYR A 47 14.54 16.49 -4.11
N ALA A 48 14.73 17.35 -3.11
CA ALA A 48 15.79 17.16 -2.13
C ALA A 48 15.50 15.90 -1.28
N ASN A 49 16.43 14.95 -1.27
CA ASN A 49 16.34 13.79 -0.40
C ASN A 49 16.73 14.17 1.03
N LEU A 50 15.73 14.54 1.83
CA LEU A 50 15.92 14.94 3.24
C LEU A 50 15.83 13.76 4.22
N LYS A 51 15.66 12.52 3.74
CA LYS A 51 15.51 11.30 4.57
C LYS A 51 14.46 11.45 5.70
N GLY A 52 13.38 12.18 5.44
CA GLY A 52 12.24 12.31 6.35
C GLY A 52 11.32 11.09 6.31
N ALA A 53 10.00 11.31 6.20
CA ALA A 53 9.01 10.25 6.05
C ALA A 53 9.00 9.66 4.63
N LEU A 54 9.89 8.71 4.38
CA LEU A 54 10.00 7.99 3.11
C LEU A 54 8.96 6.87 3.02
N PHE A 55 8.32 6.73 1.86
CA PHE A 55 7.41 5.63 1.56
C PHE A 55 8.13 4.54 0.76
N TYR A 56 8.04 3.31 1.24
CA TYR A 56 8.55 2.10 0.59
C TYR A 56 7.40 1.15 0.29
N ASN A 57 7.45 0.48 -0.86
CA ASN A 57 6.51 -0.58 -1.18
C ASN A 57 6.60 -1.72 -0.17
N VAL A 58 5.44 -2.27 0.20
CA VAL A 58 5.35 -3.52 0.93
C VAL A 58 5.27 -4.67 -0.06
N GLU A 59 6.14 -5.65 0.10
CA GLU A 59 6.22 -6.84 -0.76
C GLU A 59 5.77 -8.11 -0.03
N GLY A 60 5.22 -9.06 -0.78
CA GLY A 60 4.90 -10.40 -0.28
C GLY A 60 6.15 -11.26 -0.15
N ARG A 61 6.35 -11.91 1.01
CA ARG A 61 7.38 -12.93 1.22
C ARG A 61 6.74 -14.27 1.58
N CYS A 62 6.87 -15.25 0.70
CA CYS A 62 6.27 -16.59 0.81
C CYS A 62 6.83 -17.41 1.97
N CYS A 63 7.96 -17.03 2.55
CA CYS A 63 8.46 -17.66 3.77
C CYS A 63 7.47 -17.49 4.94
N THR A 64 6.79 -16.35 5.04
CA THR A 64 5.80 -16.06 6.11
C THR A 64 4.36 -16.11 5.60
N LEU A 65 4.14 -15.78 4.32
CA LEU A 65 2.82 -15.77 3.69
C LEU A 65 2.58 -17.05 2.89
N LYS A 66 1.35 -17.55 2.90
CA LYS A 66 0.97 -18.66 2.02
C LYS A 66 0.86 -18.17 0.59
N CYS A 67 1.62 -18.81 -0.30
CA CYS A 67 1.58 -18.56 -1.74
C CYS A 67 0.94 -19.77 -2.43
N PRO A 68 -0.16 -19.60 -3.21
CA PRO A 68 -0.95 -18.37 -3.48
C PRO A 68 -1.91 -17.98 -2.33
N PRO A 69 -2.45 -16.73 -2.27
CA PRO A 69 -2.56 -15.72 -3.35
C PRO A 69 -1.42 -14.69 -3.42
N TYR A 70 -0.48 -14.73 -2.48
CA TYR A 70 0.69 -13.85 -2.52
C TYR A 70 1.74 -14.38 -3.52
N ILE A 71 2.51 -13.47 -4.10
CA ILE A 71 3.60 -13.77 -5.03
C ILE A 71 4.89 -13.27 -4.40
N GLU A 72 5.93 -14.11 -4.37
CA GLU A 72 7.23 -13.75 -3.80
C GLU A 72 7.80 -12.49 -4.47
N GLY A 73 8.13 -11.49 -3.66
CA GLY A 73 8.71 -10.23 -4.11
C GLY A 73 7.74 -9.27 -4.81
N ALA A 74 6.46 -9.62 -4.95
CA ALA A 74 5.48 -8.74 -5.56
C ALA A 74 4.95 -7.70 -4.56
N GLU A 75 4.75 -6.47 -5.02
CA GLU A 75 4.15 -5.40 -4.24
C GLU A 75 2.69 -5.71 -3.89
N LEU A 76 2.31 -5.44 -2.64
CA LEU A 76 0.96 -5.71 -2.17
C LEU A 76 0.02 -4.58 -2.58
N ALA A 77 -1.07 -4.95 -3.26
CA ALA A 77 -2.13 -4.02 -3.57
C ALA A 77 -2.96 -3.66 -2.32
N SER A 78 -3.55 -2.47 -2.33
CA SER A 78 -4.55 -2.04 -1.35
C SER A 78 -5.63 -1.18 -1.99
N VAL A 79 -6.78 -1.10 -1.33
CA VAL A 79 -7.93 -0.32 -1.79
C VAL A 79 -8.54 0.47 -0.65
N VAL A 80 -8.93 1.71 -0.92
CA VAL A 80 -9.71 2.55 0.00
C VAL A 80 -11.16 2.54 -0.44
N CYS A 81 -12.02 2.30 0.55
CA CYS A 81 -13.44 2.13 0.37
C CYS A 81 -14.16 2.98 1.42
N SER A 82 -15.27 3.59 1.03
CA SER A 82 -16.20 4.29 1.90
C SER A 82 -17.50 3.50 2.03
N ASN A 83 -18.26 3.77 3.08
CA ASN A 83 -19.57 3.15 3.26
C ASN A 83 -20.57 3.79 2.28
N SER A 84 -21.29 2.97 1.53
CA SER A 84 -22.36 3.42 0.63
C SER A 84 -23.65 3.63 1.45
N THR A 85 -23.62 4.55 2.41
CA THR A 85 -24.82 5.08 3.09
C THR A 85 -25.39 6.27 2.33
#